data_AF-A0A961VR42-F1
#
_entry.id   AF-A0A961VR42-F1
#
_cell.length_a   1.000
_cell.length_b   1.000
_cell.length_c   1.000
_cell.angle_alpha   90.00
_cell.angle_beta   90.00
_cell.angle_gamma   90.00
#
_symmetry.space_group_name_H-M   'P 1'
#
loop_
_entity.id
_entity.type
_entity.pdbx_description
1 polymer ?
#
loop_
_entity_poly.entity_id
_entity_poly.type
_entity_poly.pdbx_seq_one_letter_code
_entity_poly.pdbx_strand_id
1 'polypeptide(L)' 'MAETPLLAGIVVVDMSQFLSGPYCSLRLSDLGARVIKIERPDGGDLSRRLYLSDTEIGGDSTIFHAIN' A
#
# COMPACT_ATOMS: atom_id res chain seq x y z
N MET A 1 19.60 -20.93 -8.99
CA MET A 1 18.29 -21.31 -8.40
C MET A 1 17.62 -20.02 -8.01
N ALA A 2 16.37 -19.77 -8.43
CA ALA A 2 15.66 -18.59 -7.96
C ALA A 2 15.43 -18.75 -6.45
N GLU A 3 15.84 -17.76 -5.67
CA GLU A 3 15.68 -17.78 -4.22
C GLU A 3 14.19 -17.63 -3.88
N THR A 4 13.69 -18.44 -2.96
CA THR A 4 12.30 -18.33 -2.50
C THR A 4 12.14 -16.97 -1.79
N PRO A 5 11.13 -16.15 -2.16
CA PRO A 5 10.88 -14.87 -1.48
C PRO A 5 10.75 -15.05 0.04
N LEU A 6 11.26 -14.09 0.81
CA LEU A 6 11.34 -14.17 2.27
C LEU A 6 10.01 -14.52 2.95
N LEU A 7 8.89 -14.08 2.36
CA LEU A 7 7.54 -14.30 2.91
C LEU A 7 6.67 -15.22 2.03
N ALA A 8 7.26 -16.04 1.17
CA ALA A 8 6.51 -16.96 0.31
C ALA A 8 5.62 -17.93 1.13
N GLY A 9 4.36 -18.06 0.71
CA GLY A 9 3.38 -18.93 1.36
C GLY A 9 2.66 -18.30 2.56
N ILE A 10 3.05 -17.10 3.00
CA ILE A 10 2.33 -16.35 4.02
C ILE A 10 1.11 -15.67 3.41
N VAL A 11 -0.04 -15.75 4.07
CA VAL A 11 -1.25 -14.99 3.73
C VAL A 11 -1.48 -13.92 4.78
N VAL A 12 -1.63 -12.67 4.34
CA VAL A 12 -1.90 -11.50 5.17
C VAL A 12 -3.29 -10.98 4.82
N VAL A 13 -4.11 -10.72 5.82
CA VAL A 13 -5.40 -10.04 5.64
C VAL A 13 -5.23 -8.59 6.08
N ASP A 14 -5.33 -7.67 5.14
CA ASP A 14 -5.13 -6.26 5.36
C ASP A 14 -6.47 -5.50 5.43
N MET A 15 -6.91 -5.20 6.65
CA MET A 15 -8.11 -4.39 6.91
C MET A 15 -7.77 -2.91 7.21
N SER A 16 -6.53 -2.50 7.01
CA SER A 16 -6.07 -1.14 7.30
C SER A 16 -6.64 -0.11 6.31
N GLN A 17 -6.46 1.17 6.58
CA GLN A 17 -6.91 2.25 5.70
C GLN A 17 -5.83 3.34 5.66
N PHE A 18 -5.96 4.26 4.72
CA PHE A 18 -5.04 5.37 4.53
C PHE A 18 -3.65 4.93 4.08
N LEU A 19 -2.60 5.27 4.82
CA LEU A 19 -1.23 5.17 4.32
C LEU A 19 -0.41 4.10 5.05
N SER A 20 -0.33 4.12 6.37
CA SER A 20 0.66 3.32 7.12
C SER A 20 0.44 1.81 7.02
N GLY A 21 -0.80 1.37 7.24
CA GLY A 21 -1.15 -0.03 7.09
C GLY A 21 -1.00 -0.52 5.65
N PRO A 22 -1.56 0.19 4.67
CA PRO A 22 -1.37 -0.17 3.26
C PRO A 22 0.10 -0.13 2.84
N TYR A 23 0.93 0.78 3.38
CA TYR A 23 2.37 0.82 3.13
C TYR A 23 3.13 -0.36 3.76
N CYS A 24 2.79 -0.75 4.99
CA CYS A 24 3.35 -1.95 5.61
C CYS A 24 2.99 -3.21 4.82
N SER A 25 1.70 -3.37 4.53
CA SER A 25 1.20 -4.47 3.72
C SER A 25 1.81 -4.47 2.33
N LEU A 26 2.05 -3.30 1.73
CA LEU A 26 2.79 -3.15 0.49
C LEU A 26 4.21 -3.73 0.61
N ARG A 27 4.96 -3.38 1.67
CA ARG A 27 6.30 -3.97 1.91
C ARG A 27 6.25 -5.48 2.17
N LEU A 28 5.25 -5.98 2.90
CA LEU A 28 5.09 -7.42 3.11
C LEU A 28 4.77 -8.15 1.80
N SER A 29 3.97 -7.53 0.94
CA SER A 29 3.72 -8.00 -0.42
C SER A 29 5.00 -7.98 -1.25
N ASP A 30 5.82 -6.92 -1.16
CA ASP A 30 7.12 -6.80 -1.86
C ASP A 30 8.06 -7.97 -1.47
N LEU A 31 7.96 -8.45 -0.23
CA LEU A 31 8.75 -9.58 0.29
C LEU A 31 8.15 -10.96 -0.01
N GLY A 32 7.01 -11.04 -0.71
CA GLY A 32 6.42 -12.28 -1.24
C GLY A 32 5.21 -12.84 -0.49
N ALA A 33 4.64 -12.09 0.46
CA ALA A 33 3.39 -12.49 1.10
C ALA A 33 2.17 -12.30 0.17
N ARG A 34 1.16 -13.17 0.30
CA ARG A 34 -0.16 -12.96 -0.30
C ARG A 34 -0.99 -12.04 0.57
N VAL A 35 -1.03 -10.74 0.22
CA VAL A 35 -1.82 -9.74 0.93
C VAL A 35 -3.23 -9.64 0.34
N ILE A 36 -4.25 -9.76 1.18
CA ILE A 36 -5.67 -9.64 0.83
C ILE A 36 -6.23 -8.40 1.51
N LYS A 37 -6.44 -7.34 0.74
CA LYS A 37 -7.06 -6.11 1.21
C LYS A 37 -8.56 -6.33 1.42
N ILE A 38 -9.03 -6.14 2.64
CA ILE A 38 -10.47 -6.14 2.96
C ILE A 38 -10.90 -4.69 3.19
N GLU A 39 -11.99 -4.31 2.53
CA GLU A 39 -12.48 -2.95 2.53
C GLU A 39 -14.00 -2.92 2.68
N ARG A 40 -14.54 -1.73 2.97
CA ARG A 40 -15.99 -1.54 3.07
C ARG A 40 -16.64 -1.71 1.70
N PRO A 41 -17.80 -2.40 1.59
CA PRO A 41 -18.51 -2.53 0.32
C PRO A 41 -18.91 -1.16 -0.24
N ASP A 42 -19.23 -0.20 0.64
CA ASP A 42 -19.69 1.13 0.28
C ASP A 42 -18.56 2.17 0.44
N GLY A 43 -17.66 2.19 -0.54
CA GLY A 43 -16.64 3.25 -0.67
C GLY A 43 -15.21 2.87 -0.32
N GLY A 44 -14.96 1.61 0.06
CA GLY A 44 -13.62 1.06 0.25
C GLY A 44 -12.79 1.75 1.35
N ASP A 45 -11.48 1.71 1.20
CA ASP A 45 -10.52 2.54 1.92
C ASP A 45 -10.78 4.02 1.60
N LEU A 46 -10.83 4.86 2.64
CA LEU A 46 -11.04 6.29 2.50
C LEU A 46 -9.94 6.99 1.68
N SER A 47 -8.73 6.42 1.62
CA SER A 47 -7.66 6.90 0.73
C SER A 47 -8.07 6.93 -0.74
N ARG A 48 -9.04 6.11 -1.15
CA ARG A 48 -9.57 6.08 -2.53
C ARG A 48 -10.18 7.40 -3.00
N ARG A 49 -10.52 8.30 -2.07
CA ARG A 49 -11.15 9.60 -2.36
C ARG A 49 -10.32 10.79 -1.85
N LEU A 50 -9.11 10.54 -1.39
CA LEU A 50 -8.17 11.62 -1.10
C LEU A 50 -7.74 12.22 -2.44
N TYR A 51 -8.17 13.46 -2.70
CA TYR A 51 -7.62 14.24 -3.80
C TYR A 51 -6.43 15.04 -3.30
N LEU A 52 -5.39 15.09 -4.13
CA LEU A 52 -4.21 15.91 -3.92
C LEU A 52 -4.18 16.90 -5.07
N SER A 53 -4.31 18.18 -4.77
CA SER A 53 -4.35 19.25 -5.77
C SER A 53 -3.10 20.12 -5.68
N ASP A 54 -2.43 20.31 -6.82
CA ASP A 54 -1.38 21.31 -7.09
C ASP A 54 -0.36 21.51 -5.95
N THR A 55 0.14 20.40 -5.40
CA THR A 55 1.17 20.45 -4.34
C THR A 55 2.45 19.79 -4.81
N GLU A 56 3.48 20.60 -4.99
CA GLU A 56 4.82 20.17 -5.37
C GLU A 56 5.87 20.65 -4.36
N ILE A 57 6.94 19.87 -4.26
CA ILE A 57 8.16 20.14 -3.50
C ILE A 57 9.32 20.07 -4.49
N GLY A 58 9.95 21.20 -4.77
CA GLY A 58 11.13 21.23 -5.64
C GLY A 58 10.89 20.79 -7.09
N GLY A 59 9.64 20.80 -7.56
CA GLY A 59 9.22 20.25 -8.85
C GLY A 59 8.70 18.80 -8.79
N ASP A 60 8.74 18.16 -7.61
CA ASP A 60 8.22 16.81 -7.40
C ASP A 60 6.88 16.84 -6.66
N SER A 61 5.99 15.88 -6.94
CA SER A 61 4.69 15.80 -6.27
C SER A 61 4.81 15.40 -4.79
N THR A 62 3.93 15.89 -3.92
CA THR A 62 3.85 15.42 -2.53
C THR A 62 3.46 13.94 -2.39
N ILE A 63 2.84 13.33 -3.41
CA ILE A 63 2.63 11.88 -3.48
C ILE A 63 3.90 11.12 -3.86
N PHE A 64 4.81 11.76 -4.59
CA PHE A 64 6.06 11.14 -5.02
C PHE A 64 6.90 10.73 -3.81
N HIS A 65 6.91 11.57 -2.78
CA HIS A 65 7.48 11.19 -1.49
C HIS A 65 6.61 10.22 -0.68
N ALA A 66 5.31 10.05 -0.99
CA ALA A 66 4.40 9.28 -0.14
C ALA A 66 4.58 7.77 -0.26
N ILE A 67 5.28 7.31 -1.31
CA ILE A 67 5.34 5.89 -1.68
C ILE A 67 6.72 5.44 -2.17
N ASN A 68 7.71 6.34 -2.19
CA ASN A 68 9.08 6.07 -2.60
C ASN A 68 10.04 6.18 -1.42
#